data_AF-A0A3B6GZL4-F1
#
_entry.id   AF-A0A3B6GZL4-F1
#
_cell.length_a   1.000
_cell.length_b   1.000
_cell.length_c   1.000
_cell.angle_alpha   90.00
_cell.angle_beta   90.00
_cell.angle_gamma   90.00
#
_symmetry.space_group_name_H-M   'P 1'
#
loop_
_entity.id
_entity.type
_entity.pdbx_description
1 polymer ?
#
loop_
_entity_poly.entity_id
_entity_poly.type
_entity_poly.pdbx_seq_one_letter_code
_entity_poly.pdbx_strand_id
1 'polypeptide(L)'
;MALSRRLPLLLLLSLVAAMTAVTSTAPEVIVTKCYPPPTPTGTTPGVIVTRCYPPPTPTVNGSGAFPDSLLPLLDALPSAAARTGFASLGAGGALARGFCFGDPAPDPCLRCLSDAGRKITGQCGDASRRVGFLNDGCFLGYADTNASSSACPDADIGAVTFSGDAVPRLDDADVQKLVTVAQSLVPRSANGQLPAVNATATASNGDTVRVLAQCATDRAATECARCLRDSALQMARSWGAAAGAVQGSVAAVLGSNCYLRFEISAPPLPLGEQTRRMIKENVALTVCIAIIFVLVVAVMAWQLASSA
;
A
#
# COMPACT_ATOMS: atom_id res chain seq x y z
N MET A 1 -33.06 -35.59 -34.93
CA MET A 1 -32.61 -34.18 -34.86
C MET A 1 -33.52 -33.34 -33.95
N ALA A 2 -33.56 -33.65 -32.65
CA ALA A 2 -34.44 -32.96 -31.68
C ALA A 2 -33.67 -32.22 -30.57
N LEU A 3 -32.33 -32.18 -30.66
CA LEU A 3 -31.45 -31.67 -29.59
C LEU A 3 -30.97 -30.23 -29.80
N SER A 4 -31.00 -29.66 -31.01
CA SER A 4 -30.49 -28.30 -31.26
C SER A 4 -31.48 -27.17 -30.97
N ARG A 5 -32.79 -27.46 -30.90
CA ARG A 5 -33.83 -26.44 -30.62
C ARG A 5 -34.13 -26.24 -29.13
N ARG A 6 -33.61 -27.08 -28.22
CA ARG A 6 -33.88 -26.98 -26.78
C ARG A 6 -32.85 -26.16 -26.01
N LEU A 7 -31.64 -26.01 -26.53
CA LEU A 7 -30.56 -25.23 -25.90
C LEU A 7 -30.87 -23.71 -25.79
N PRO A 8 -31.41 -23.02 -26.81
CA PRO A 8 -31.74 -21.60 -26.68
C PRO A 8 -32.96 -21.37 -25.76
N LEU A 9 -33.91 -22.31 -25.70
CA LEU A 9 -35.07 -22.22 -24.82
C LEU A 9 -34.68 -22.38 -23.35
N LEU A 10 -33.72 -23.27 -23.04
CA LEU A 10 -33.14 -23.44 -21.70
C LEU A 10 -32.34 -22.21 -21.26
N LEU A 11 -31.61 -21.57 -22.17
CA LEU A 11 -30.92 -20.30 -21.91
C LEU A 11 -31.91 -19.16 -21.64
N LEU A 12 -32.97 -19.02 -22.45
CA LEU A 12 -34.04 -18.04 -22.23
C LEU A 12 -34.80 -18.26 -20.92
N LEU A 13 -35.11 -19.51 -20.56
CA LEU A 13 -35.72 -19.85 -19.26
C LEU A 13 -34.80 -19.55 -18.08
N SER A 14 -33.48 -19.73 -18.22
CA SER A 14 -32.50 -19.37 -17.19
C SER A 14 -32.36 -17.85 -17.01
N LEU A 15 -32.45 -17.08 -18.08
CA LEU A 15 -32.43 -15.61 -18.05
C LEU A 15 -33.73 -15.00 -17.51
N VAL A 16 -34.89 -15.60 -17.79
CA VAL A 16 -36.18 -15.16 -17.25
C VAL A 16 -36.34 -15.53 -15.76
N ALA A 17 -35.76 -16.66 -15.32
CA ALA A 17 -35.67 -17.00 -13.89
C ALA A 17 -34.73 -16.04 -13.13
N ALA A 18 -33.66 -15.54 -13.76
CA ALA A 18 -32.80 -14.51 -13.18
C ALA A 18 -33.48 -13.14 -13.10
N MET A 19 -34.41 -12.82 -14.01
CA MET A 19 -35.16 -11.55 -14.02
C MET A 19 -36.35 -11.54 -13.05
N THR A 20 -37.04 -12.66 -12.84
CA THR A 20 -38.22 -12.75 -11.95
C THR A 20 -37.86 -12.84 -10.46
N ALA A 21 -36.61 -13.16 -10.11
CA ALA A 21 -36.12 -13.07 -8.73
C ALA A 21 -35.85 -11.62 -8.25
N VAL A 22 -35.95 -10.62 -9.13
CA VAL A 22 -35.63 -9.21 -8.83
C VAL A 22 -36.87 -8.38 -8.46
N THR A 23 -38.07 -8.95 -8.55
CA THR A 23 -39.32 -8.20 -8.29
C THR A 23 -40.19 -8.88 -7.23
N SER A 24 -39.77 -8.87 -5.96
CA SER A 24 -40.67 -8.85 -4.78
C SER A 24 -39.87 -9.14 -3.51
N THR A 25 -39.31 -8.10 -2.89
CA THR A 25 -39.29 -7.87 -1.44
C THR A 25 -38.76 -6.46 -1.18
N ALA A 26 -39.39 -5.75 -0.25
CA ALA A 26 -39.01 -4.40 0.20
C ALA A 26 -37.51 -4.28 0.53
N PRO A 27 -36.88 -3.10 0.39
CA PRO A 27 -35.48 -2.95 0.77
C PRO A 27 -35.42 -2.73 2.29
N GLU A 28 -35.42 -3.81 3.07
CA GLU A 28 -34.54 -3.81 4.23
C GLU A 28 -33.11 -3.91 3.69
N VAL A 29 -32.41 -2.79 3.68
CA VAL A 29 -30.98 -2.76 3.34
C VAL A 29 -30.21 -3.29 4.54
N ILE A 30 -30.26 -4.60 4.75
CA ILE A 30 -29.16 -5.31 5.39
C ILE A 30 -28.07 -5.37 4.32
N VAL A 31 -27.05 -4.53 4.47
CA VAL A 31 -25.82 -4.63 3.68
C VAL A 31 -25.06 -5.88 4.11
N THR A 32 -25.54 -7.06 3.71
CA THR A 32 -24.66 -8.20 3.56
C THR A 32 -23.96 -8.02 2.22
N LYS A 33 -22.92 -7.17 2.21
CA LYS A 33 -21.83 -7.39 1.27
C LYS A 33 -21.46 -8.87 1.42
N CYS A 34 -21.29 -9.59 0.32
CA CYS A 34 -20.45 -10.77 0.32
C CYS A 34 -19.06 -10.31 0.78
N TYR A 35 -18.85 -10.26 2.09
CA TYR A 35 -17.54 -10.31 2.68
C TYR A 35 -17.07 -11.75 2.43
N PRO A 36 -16.03 -11.98 1.62
CA PRO A 36 -15.37 -13.27 1.69
C PRO A 36 -14.91 -13.47 3.15
N PRO A 37 -14.83 -14.70 3.67
CA PRO A 37 -14.24 -14.91 5.00
C PRO A 37 -12.88 -14.19 5.07
N PRO A 38 -12.45 -13.68 6.23
CA PRO A 38 -11.29 -12.80 6.32
C PRO A 38 -10.05 -13.55 5.81
N THR A 39 -9.64 -13.26 4.58
CA THR A 39 -8.32 -13.55 4.05
C THR A 39 -7.59 -12.23 3.82
N PRO A 40 -6.34 -12.11 4.30
CA PRO A 40 -5.68 -10.84 4.54
C PRO A 40 -5.05 -10.30 3.25
N THR A 41 -5.82 -9.73 2.34
CA THR A 41 -5.26 -9.03 1.17
C THR A 41 -6.34 -8.15 0.52
N GLY A 42 -6.44 -6.90 0.97
CA GLY A 42 -7.08 -5.83 0.23
C GLY A 42 -6.01 -5.04 -0.52
N THR A 43 -5.86 -5.29 -1.82
CA THR A 43 -5.04 -4.47 -2.72
C THR A 43 -5.80 -3.16 -3.03
N THR A 44 -5.59 -2.15 -2.20
CA THR A 44 -5.26 -0.81 -2.71
C THR A 44 -4.01 -0.94 -3.60
N PRO A 45 -3.72 -0.04 -4.56
CA PRO A 45 -2.44 -0.07 -5.28
C PRO A 45 -1.34 0.25 -4.28
N GLY A 46 -0.89 -0.79 -3.57
CA GLY A 46 0.04 -0.63 -2.48
C GLY A 46 1.42 -0.29 -3.01
N VAL A 47 2.15 0.52 -2.25
CA VAL A 47 3.52 0.93 -2.56
C VAL A 47 4.43 -0.30 -2.47
N ILE A 48 4.46 -1.17 -3.47
CA ILE A 48 5.42 -2.28 -3.49
C ILE A 48 6.71 -1.77 -4.12
N VAL A 49 7.72 -1.47 -3.31
CA VAL A 49 9.04 -1.08 -3.79
C VAL A 49 10.06 -2.08 -3.30
N THR A 50 10.70 -2.78 -4.23
CA THR A 50 11.84 -3.67 -3.94
C THR A 50 13.08 -3.09 -4.60
N ARG A 51 14.16 -2.94 -3.83
CA ARG A 51 15.46 -2.50 -4.34
C ARG A 51 16.51 -3.51 -3.90
N CYS A 52 17.24 -4.06 -4.86
CA CYS A 52 18.35 -4.98 -4.61
C CYS A 52 19.66 -4.33 -5.08
N TYR A 53 20.68 -4.34 -4.24
CA TYR A 53 22.00 -3.81 -4.58
C TYR A 53 23.14 -4.72 -4.06
N PRO A 54 24.09 -5.15 -4.91
CA PRO A 54 24.02 -5.08 -6.37
C PRO A 54 22.76 -5.80 -6.91
N PRO A 55 22.28 -5.44 -8.11
CA PRO A 55 21.13 -6.09 -8.72
C PRO A 55 21.40 -7.59 -8.92
N PRO A 56 20.35 -8.44 -8.88
CA PRO A 56 20.53 -9.88 -9.05
C PRO A 56 21.11 -10.20 -10.43
N THR A 57 22.19 -10.97 -10.47
CA THR A 57 22.76 -11.50 -11.71
C THR A 57 22.28 -12.95 -11.92
N PRO A 58 22.00 -13.37 -13.18
CA PRO A 58 21.50 -14.72 -13.49
C PRO A 58 22.50 -15.85 -13.22
N THR A 59 23.72 -15.51 -12.77
CA THR A 59 24.74 -16.46 -12.35
C THR A 59 25.50 -15.88 -11.16
N VAL A 60 25.45 -16.61 -10.04
CA VAL A 60 26.57 -17.19 -9.27
C VAL A 60 25.96 -17.65 -7.95
N ASN A 61 26.07 -18.96 -7.68
CA ASN A 61 25.91 -19.52 -6.34
C ASN A 61 26.90 -18.80 -5.42
N GLY A 62 26.40 -17.83 -4.66
CA GLY A 62 27.18 -17.08 -3.70
C GLY A 62 27.08 -17.76 -2.33
N SER A 63 27.70 -18.93 -2.16
CA SER A 63 27.96 -19.44 -0.81
C SER A 63 28.92 -18.47 -0.13
N GLY A 64 28.43 -17.68 0.81
CA GLY A 64 29.20 -16.67 1.51
C GLY A 64 28.74 -16.55 2.95
N ALA A 65 29.64 -16.13 3.84
CA ALA A 65 29.33 -15.95 5.26
C ALA A 65 28.23 -14.92 5.55
N PHE A 66 27.92 -14.05 4.58
CA PHE A 66 26.90 -13.01 4.70
C PHE A 66 25.47 -13.57 4.63
N PRO A 67 25.05 -14.32 3.59
CA PRO A 67 23.77 -15.04 3.59
C PRO A 67 23.55 -15.91 4.84
N ASP A 68 24.58 -16.65 5.29
CA ASP A 68 24.50 -17.50 6.49
C ASP A 68 24.20 -16.70 7.76
N SER A 69 24.75 -15.48 7.86
CA SER A 69 24.50 -14.57 8.98
C SER A 69 23.17 -13.81 8.83
N LEU A 70 22.68 -13.61 7.60
CA LEU A 70 21.47 -12.85 7.29
C LEU A 70 20.19 -13.65 7.50
N LEU A 71 20.13 -14.90 7.05
CA LEU A 71 18.90 -15.71 7.08
C LEU A 71 18.31 -15.85 8.50
N PRO A 72 19.10 -16.11 9.57
CA PRO A 72 18.58 -16.14 10.93
C PRO A 72 18.02 -14.79 11.40
N LEU A 73 18.61 -13.66 10.94
CA LEU A 73 18.11 -12.33 11.28
C LEU A 73 16.75 -12.09 10.62
N LEU A 74 16.58 -12.50 9.36
CA LEU A 74 15.31 -12.36 8.63
C LEU A 74 14.19 -13.21 9.24
N ASP A 75 14.52 -14.37 9.78
CA ASP A 75 13.56 -15.25 10.48
C ASP A 75 13.15 -14.68 11.85
N ALA A 76 14.10 -14.11 12.60
CA ALA A 76 13.84 -13.55 13.93
C ALA A 76 13.14 -12.18 13.90
N LEU A 77 13.40 -11.36 12.88
CA LEU A 77 12.96 -9.96 12.79
C LEU A 77 11.44 -9.75 12.93
N PRO A 78 10.56 -10.55 12.28
CA PRO A 78 9.11 -10.36 12.41
C PRO A 78 8.63 -10.46 13.86
N SER A 79 9.14 -11.44 14.61
CA SER A 79 8.78 -11.63 16.02
C SER A 79 9.31 -10.52 16.93
N ALA A 80 10.51 -10.02 16.62
CA ALA A 80 11.14 -8.93 17.36
C ALA A 80 10.39 -7.60 17.19
N ALA A 81 9.88 -7.32 15.98
CA ALA A 81 9.16 -6.09 15.67
C ALA A 81 7.65 -6.16 15.99
N ALA A 82 7.06 -7.35 16.12
CA ALA A 82 5.61 -7.55 16.21
C ALA A 82 4.90 -6.66 17.25
N ARG A 83 5.51 -6.45 18.41
CA ARG A 83 4.90 -5.68 19.51
C ARG A 83 5.25 -4.19 19.50
N THR A 84 6.47 -3.87 19.08
CA THR A 84 7.04 -2.52 19.16
C THR A 84 6.91 -1.76 17.85
N GLY A 85 6.48 -2.43 16.78
CA GLY A 85 6.39 -1.89 15.42
C GLY A 85 7.74 -1.65 14.75
N PHE A 86 8.86 -1.90 15.44
CA PHE A 86 10.20 -1.74 14.91
C PHE A 86 11.17 -2.74 15.56
N ALA A 87 12.09 -3.27 14.76
CA ALA A 87 13.26 -4.01 15.24
C ALA A 87 14.48 -3.79 14.35
N SER A 88 15.65 -3.93 14.96
CA SER A 88 16.96 -3.88 14.32
C SER A 88 17.81 -5.02 14.90
N LEU A 89 18.22 -5.95 14.06
CA LEU A 89 18.97 -7.15 14.46
C LEU A 89 20.26 -7.24 13.64
N GLY A 90 21.38 -7.57 14.28
CA GLY A 90 22.66 -7.70 13.60
C GLY A 90 23.49 -8.89 14.09
N ALA A 91 24.16 -9.56 13.15
CA ALA A 91 25.07 -10.68 13.42
C ALA A 91 26.02 -10.87 12.23
N GLY A 92 27.28 -11.25 12.49
CA GLY A 92 28.20 -11.70 11.44
C GLY A 92 28.46 -10.73 10.28
N GLY A 93 28.33 -9.41 10.51
CA GLY A 93 28.46 -8.39 9.47
C GLY A 93 27.18 -8.14 8.66
N ALA A 94 26.05 -8.72 9.08
CA ALA A 94 24.73 -8.45 8.55
C ALA A 94 23.90 -7.64 9.54
N LEU A 95 23.09 -6.72 9.00
CA LEU A 95 22.11 -5.92 9.74
C LEU A 95 20.76 -6.04 9.02
N ALA A 96 19.71 -6.37 9.74
CA ALA A 96 18.33 -6.41 9.26
C ALA A 96 17.46 -5.47 10.10
N ARG A 97 16.61 -4.69 9.43
CA ARG A 97 15.71 -3.71 10.05
C ARG A 97 14.31 -3.88 9.52
N GLY A 98 13.33 -3.71 10.40
CA GLY A 98 11.91 -3.83 10.06
C GLY A 98 11.07 -2.75 10.72
N PHE A 99 10.14 -2.16 9.97
CA PHE A 99 9.09 -1.28 10.48
C PHE A 99 7.73 -1.86 10.16
N CYS A 100 6.78 -1.72 11.07
CA CYS A 100 5.37 -2.03 10.86
C CYS A 100 4.53 -0.77 11.02
N PHE A 101 3.70 -0.51 10.02
CA PHE A 101 2.89 0.69 9.94
C PHE A 101 1.47 0.40 10.40
N GLY A 102 0.86 1.35 11.12
CA GLY A 102 -0.53 1.26 11.55
C GLY A 102 -0.71 0.73 12.97
N ASP A 103 -1.93 0.27 13.26
CA ASP A 103 -2.36 -0.05 14.62
C ASP A 103 -1.62 -1.28 15.20
N PRO A 104 -1.33 -1.27 16.52
CA PRO A 104 -0.46 -2.24 17.19
C PRO A 104 -1.18 -3.58 17.41
N ALA A 105 -1.52 -4.29 16.34
CA ALA A 105 -1.85 -5.69 16.40
C ALA A 105 -0.58 -6.49 16.01
N PRO A 106 -0.08 -7.38 16.89
CA PRO A 106 1.11 -8.17 16.61
C PRO A 106 1.03 -9.03 15.34
N ASP A 107 -0.16 -9.58 15.07
CA ASP A 107 -0.37 -10.52 13.96
C ASP A 107 -0.19 -9.89 12.56
N PRO A 108 -0.81 -8.73 12.24
CA PRO A 108 -0.54 -8.02 10.98
C PRO A 108 0.93 -7.69 10.76
N CYS A 109 1.63 -7.22 11.80
CA CYS A 109 3.05 -6.85 11.70
C CYS A 109 3.91 -8.09 11.39
N LEU A 110 3.72 -9.16 12.17
CA LEU A 110 4.45 -10.41 11.99
C LEU A 110 4.24 -10.97 10.58
N ARG A 111 2.98 -11.02 10.10
CA ARG A 111 2.66 -11.51 8.76
C ARG A 111 3.32 -10.65 7.68
N CYS A 112 3.25 -9.32 7.81
CA CYS A 112 3.81 -8.41 6.82
C CYS A 112 5.32 -8.57 6.70
N LEU A 113 6.06 -8.57 7.81
CA LEU A 113 7.51 -8.73 7.80
C LEU A 113 7.94 -10.12 7.33
N SER A 114 7.19 -11.17 7.68
CA SER A 114 7.44 -12.53 7.19
C SER A 114 7.28 -12.63 5.68
N ASP A 115 6.21 -12.03 5.13
CA ASP A 115 5.98 -11.95 3.69
C ASP A 115 7.07 -11.15 2.98
N ALA A 116 7.47 -10.01 3.57
CA ALA A 116 8.56 -9.19 3.04
C ALA A 116 9.88 -9.97 3.00
N GLY A 117 10.24 -10.67 4.08
CA GLY A 117 11.42 -11.51 4.20
C GLY A 117 11.49 -12.60 3.12
N ARG A 118 10.37 -13.28 2.86
CA ARG A 118 10.28 -14.26 1.76
C ARG A 118 10.38 -13.63 0.37
N LYS A 119 9.83 -12.43 0.17
CA LYS A 119 9.92 -11.73 -1.11
C LYS A 119 11.34 -11.29 -1.42
N ILE A 120 12.05 -10.69 -0.46
CA ILE A 120 13.42 -10.23 -0.68
C ILE A 120 14.38 -11.39 -0.96
N THR A 121 14.22 -12.52 -0.27
CA THR A 121 15.06 -13.72 -0.48
C THR A 121 14.77 -14.39 -1.82
N GLY A 122 13.51 -14.34 -2.29
CA GLY A 122 13.14 -14.87 -3.61
C GLY A 122 13.47 -13.95 -4.79
N GLN A 123 13.48 -12.62 -4.58
CA GLN A 123 13.65 -11.62 -5.65
C GLN A 123 15.07 -11.07 -5.76
N CYS A 124 15.75 -10.88 -4.62
CA CYS A 124 17.12 -10.42 -4.57
C CYS A 124 18.02 -11.63 -4.33
N GLY A 125 18.74 -12.09 -5.37
CA GLY A 125 19.64 -13.23 -5.27
C GLY A 125 20.80 -13.00 -4.28
N ASP A 126 21.54 -14.06 -3.97
CA ASP A 126 22.56 -14.09 -2.89
C ASP A 126 23.70 -13.06 -3.03
N ALA A 127 23.89 -12.52 -4.23
CA ALA A 127 24.87 -11.45 -4.48
C ALA A 127 24.45 -10.10 -3.89
N SER A 128 23.15 -9.87 -3.66
CA SER A 128 22.64 -8.62 -3.14
C SER A 128 23.06 -8.42 -1.68
N ARG A 129 23.81 -7.34 -1.44
CA ARG A 129 24.38 -6.95 -0.15
C ARG A 129 23.53 -5.91 0.57
N ARG A 130 22.63 -5.24 -0.13
CA ARG A 130 21.68 -4.27 0.42
C ARG A 130 20.35 -4.47 -0.25
N VAL A 131 19.30 -4.60 0.55
CA VAL A 131 17.94 -4.77 0.05
C VAL A 131 16.97 -3.97 0.88
N GLY A 132 15.95 -3.42 0.22
CA GLY A 132 14.77 -2.87 0.87
C GLY A 132 13.51 -3.35 0.17
N PHE A 133 12.52 -3.74 0.96
CA PHE A 133 11.17 -4.06 0.54
C PHE A 133 10.20 -3.21 1.35
N LEU A 134 9.47 -2.34 0.66
CA LEU A 134 8.41 -1.51 1.23
C LEU A 134 7.08 -1.98 0.67
N ASN A 135 6.06 -2.05 1.54
CA ASN A 135 4.65 -2.13 1.18
C ASN A 135 3.82 -1.21 2.10
N ASP A 136 2.50 -1.21 1.93
CA ASP A 136 1.63 -0.34 2.72
C ASP A 136 1.61 -0.66 4.22
N GLY A 137 1.97 -1.89 4.61
CA GLY A 137 1.88 -2.39 5.98
C GLY A 137 3.21 -2.46 6.72
N CYS A 138 4.33 -2.58 6.01
CA CYS A 138 5.65 -2.70 6.61
C CYS A 138 6.78 -2.37 5.64
N PHE A 139 7.93 -2.12 6.24
CA PHE A 139 9.21 -2.11 5.57
C PHE A 139 10.10 -3.20 6.15
N LEU A 140 10.86 -3.89 5.30
CA LEU A 140 11.94 -4.77 5.70
C LEU A 140 13.16 -4.48 4.82
N GLY A 141 14.31 -4.27 5.44
CA GLY A 141 15.57 -4.11 4.71
C GLY A 141 16.74 -4.78 5.42
N TYR A 142 17.78 -5.07 4.65
CA TYR A 142 19.04 -5.57 5.19
C TYR A 142 20.23 -4.93 4.49
N ALA A 143 21.36 -4.91 5.18
CA ALA A 143 22.64 -4.45 4.64
C ALA A 143 23.80 -5.29 5.17
N ASP A 144 24.80 -5.48 4.31
CA ASP A 144 26.14 -5.94 4.65
C ASP A 144 26.93 -4.76 5.23
N THR A 145 27.17 -4.81 6.53
CA THR A 145 27.89 -3.77 7.27
C THR A 145 29.39 -3.78 6.98
N ASN A 146 29.91 -4.87 6.42
CA ASN A 146 31.31 -4.99 6.01
C ASN A 146 31.53 -4.47 4.58
N ALA A 147 30.48 -4.47 3.74
CA ALA A 147 30.49 -3.95 2.38
C ALA A 147 29.99 -2.50 2.25
N SER A 148 29.55 -1.85 3.34
CA SER A 148 29.18 -0.43 3.33
C SER A 148 30.41 0.47 3.34
N SER A 149 30.67 1.19 2.25
CA SER A 149 31.65 2.28 2.18
C SER A 149 31.20 3.55 2.94
N SER A 150 29.96 3.55 3.46
CA SER A 150 29.40 4.61 4.28
C SER A 150 29.65 4.30 5.77
N ALA A 151 30.03 5.32 6.55
CA ALA A 151 30.14 5.24 8.01
C ALA A 151 28.80 4.93 8.72
N CYS A 152 27.69 4.86 7.95
CA CYS A 152 26.34 4.58 8.40
C CYS A 152 25.69 3.56 7.44
N PRO A 153 25.72 2.25 7.76
CA PRO A 153 25.09 1.20 6.94
C PRO A 153 23.59 1.45 6.67
N ASP A 154 22.91 2.19 7.56
CA ASP A 154 21.49 2.52 7.48
C ASP A 154 21.16 3.65 6.49
N ALA A 155 22.15 4.47 6.08
CA ALA A 155 21.92 5.69 5.31
C ALA A 155 21.44 5.43 3.86
N ASP A 156 21.72 4.24 3.33
CA ASP A 156 21.38 3.86 1.95
C ASP A 156 20.02 3.16 1.84
N ILE A 157 19.34 2.90 2.97
CA ILE A 157 18.00 2.30 3.03
C ILE A 157 16.94 3.42 3.09
N GLY A 158 17.10 4.44 2.25
CA GLY A 158 16.19 5.57 2.14
C GLY A 158 15.25 5.41 0.94
N ALA A 159 13.96 5.73 1.12
CA ALA A 159 13.01 5.78 0.02
C ALA A 159 11.98 6.90 0.21
N VAL A 160 11.67 7.61 -0.88
CA VAL A 160 10.48 8.45 -0.99
C VAL A 160 9.53 7.79 -1.97
N THR A 161 8.28 7.64 -1.60
CA THR A 161 7.28 6.93 -2.40
C THR A 161 5.97 7.69 -2.45
N PHE A 162 5.34 7.70 -3.62
CA PHE A 162 4.02 8.27 -3.87
C PHE A 162 3.10 7.19 -4.43
N SER A 163 1.85 7.13 -3.95
CA SER A 163 0.83 6.18 -4.41
C SER A 163 -0.57 6.76 -4.22
N GLY A 164 -1.57 6.07 -4.75
CA GLY A 164 -2.96 6.53 -4.73
C GLY A 164 -3.26 7.54 -5.86
N ASP A 165 -4.46 8.11 -5.79
CA ASP A 165 -4.98 8.99 -6.82
C ASP A 165 -4.29 10.37 -6.82
N ALA A 166 -4.30 11.05 -7.96
CA ALA A 166 -3.82 12.42 -8.03
C ALA A 166 -4.70 13.34 -7.17
N VAL A 167 -4.07 14.19 -6.36
CA VAL A 167 -4.77 15.14 -5.50
C VAL A 167 -4.55 16.57 -5.99
N PRO A 168 -5.51 17.49 -5.73
CA PRO A 168 -5.31 18.91 -5.98
C PRO A 168 -4.03 19.41 -5.31
N ARG A 169 -3.41 20.43 -5.91
CA ARG A 169 -2.22 21.04 -5.34
C ARG A 169 -2.54 21.60 -3.94
N LEU A 170 -1.70 21.26 -2.98
CA LEU A 170 -1.68 21.93 -1.68
C LEU A 170 -1.00 23.29 -1.83
N ASP A 171 -1.59 24.34 -1.27
CA ASP A 171 -0.94 25.64 -1.21
C ASP A 171 0.20 25.64 -0.18
N ASP A 172 1.07 26.65 -0.25
CA ASP A 172 2.26 26.71 0.61
C ASP A 172 1.89 26.80 2.10
N ALA A 173 0.73 27.38 2.43
CA ALA A 173 0.24 27.50 3.80
C ALA A 173 -0.19 26.13 4.36
N ASP A 174 -0.92 25.33 3.57
CA ASP A 174 -1.30 23.97 3.88
C ASP A 174 -0.08 23.07 3.98
N VAL A 175 0.88 23.18 3.06
CA VAL A 175 2.16 22.44 3.14
C VAL A 175 2.89 22.77 4.46
N GLN A 176 2.98 24.05 4.83
CA GLN A 176 3.63 24.46 6.08
C GLN A 176 2.87 23.96 7.32
N LYS A 177 1.53 23.93 7.27
CA LYS A 177 0.68 23.34 8.30
C LYS A 177 0.95 21.84 8.46
N LEU A 178 1.07 21.10 7.36
CA LEU A 178 1.40 19.67 7.37
C LEU A 178 2.78 19.39 7.95
N VAL A 179 3.78 20.19 7.59
CA VAL A 179 5.11 20.12 8.19
C VAL A 179 5.05 20.34 9.69
N THR A 180 4.27 21.33 10.14
CA THR A 180 4.10 21.64 11.57
C THR A 180 3.43 20.48 12.31
N VAL A 181 2.41 19.87 11.71
CA VAL A 181 1.74 18.68 12.26
C VAL A 181 2.71 17.50 12.37
N ALA A 182 3.49 17.21 11.32
CA ALA A 182 4.51 16.17 11.36
C ALA A 182 5.57 16.44 12.44
N GLN A 183 5.99 17.69 12.59
CA GLN A 183 6.95 18.09 13.64
C GLN A 183 6.36 17.96 15.05
N SER A 184 5.07 18.19 15.24
CA SER A 184 4.42 17.99 16.54
C SER A 184 4.41 16.52 17.00
N LEU A 185 4.50 15.58 16.06
CA LEU A 185 4.58 14.14 16.35
C LEU A 185 5.96 13.70 16.82
N VAL A 186 7.01 14.46 16.51
CA VAL A 186 8.40 14.14 16.83
C VAL A 186 8.63 13.80 18.31
N PRO A 187 8.27 14.65 19.30
CA PRO A 187 8.52 14.32 20.70
C PRO A 187 7.73 13.07 21.15
N ARG A 188 6.53 12.86 20.62
CA ARG A 188 5.68 11.71 20.99
C ARG A 188 6.24 10.40 20.42
N SER A 189 6.73 10.42 19.19
CA SER A 189 7.37 9.29 18.54
C SER A 189 8.73 8.97 19.17
N ALA A 190 9.53 9.99 19.45
CA ALA A 190 10.90 9.84 19.95
C ALA A 190 10.95 9.36 21.41
N ASN A 191 9.91 9.66 22.21
CA ASN A 191 9.78 9.17 23.58
C ASN A 191 9.35 7.69 23.66
N GLY A 192 9.09 7.03 22.52
CA GLY A 192 8.84 5.59 22.45
C GLY A 192 7.57 5.11 23.16
N GLN A 193 6.65 6.02 23.52
CA GLN A 193 5.40 5.67 24.21
C GLN A 193 4.46 4.86 23.31
N LEU A 194 4.56 5.03 21.99
CA LEU A 194 3.81 4.28 21.00
C LEU A 194 4.72 3.88 19.83
N PRO A 195 4.55 2.66 19.28
CA PRO A 195 5.22 2.20 18.06
C PRO A 195 5.15 3.19 16.90
N ALA A 196 3.98 3.82 16.73
CA ALA A 196 3.73 4.88 15.77
C ALA A 196 2.76 5.87 16.39
N VAL A 197 2.89 7.13 16.02
CA VAL A 197 1.99 8.21 16.42
C VAL A 197 1.34 8.82 15.19
N ASN A 198 0.11 9.28 15.35
CA ASN A 198 -0.63 9.91 14.27
C ASN A 198 -1.21 11.27 14.70
N ALA A 199 -1.46 12.10 13.69
CA ALA A 199 -2.21 13.33 13.80
C ALA A 199 -2.97 13.58 12.49
N THR A 200 -4.03 14.37 12.58
CA THR A 200 -4.83 14.77 11.42
C THR A 200 -4.87 16.28 11.32
N ALA A 201 -4.84 16.80 10.12
CA ALA A 201 -5.03 18.22 9.83
C ALA A 201 -5.93 18.39 8.61
N THR A 202 -6.72 19.46 8.62
CA THR A 202 -7.58 19.80 7.48
C THR A 202 -6.88 20.88 6.64
N ALA A 203 -6.72 20.63 5.35
CA ALA A 203 -6.25 21.61 4.37
C ALA A 203 -7.34 22.64 4.06
N SER A 204 -6.95 23.76 3.45
CA SER A 204 -7.84 24.88 3.14
C SER A 204 -8.90 24.52 2.10
N ASN A 205 -8.63 23.53 1.26
CA ASN A 205 -9.57 22.95 0.31
C ASN A 205 -10.57 21.94 0.94
N GLY A 206 -10.50 21.70 2.25
CA GLY A 206 -11.34 20.74 2.97
C GLY A 206 -10.80 19.30 3.02
N ASP A 207 -9.67 19.02 2.37
CA ASP A 207 -9.04 17.69 2.44
C ASP A 207 -8.57 17.40 3.87
N THR A 208 -8.76 16.16 4.30
CA THR A 208 -8.21 15.68 5.58
C THR A 208 -6.89 14.98 5.31
N VAL A 209 -5.84 15.46 5.94
CA VAL A 209 -4.50 14.88 5.85
C VAL A 209 -4.17 14.17 7.15
N ARG A 210 -3.98 12.85 7.06
CA ARG A 210 -3.52 12.01 8.14
C ARG A 210 -2.00 11.86 8.05
N VAL A 211 -1.31 12.18 9.13
CA VAL A 211 0.14 12.04 9.26
C VAL A 211 0.42 10.91 10.22
N LEU A 212 1.29 9.97 9.83
CA LEU A 212 1.80 8.91 10.67
C LEU A 212 3.31 9.04 10.75
N ALA A 213 3.85 9.08 11.97
CA ALA A 213 5.27 9.15 12.24
C ALA A 213 5.67 7.99 13.16
N GLN A 214 6.80 7.38 12.84
CA GLN A 214 7.37 6.28 13.61
C GLN A 214 8.88 6.45 13.70
N CYS A 215 9.42 6.28 14.90
CA CYS A 215 10.85 6.31 15.16
C CYS A 215 11.43 4.90 15.19
N ALA A 216 12.64 4.77 14.66
CA ALA A 216 13.48 3.64 15.03
C ALA A 216 13.85 3.77 16.51
N THR A 217 13.70 2.68 17.27
CA THR A 217 13.93 2.67 18.72
C THR A 217 15.37 2.33 19.10
N ASP A 218 16.25 2.09 18.12
CA ASP A 218 17.66 1.75 18.31
C ASP A 218 18.59 2.99 18.32
N ARG A 219 18.02 4.20 18.23
CA ARG A 219 18.76 5.46 18.13
C ARG A 219 18.28 6.49 19.15
N ALA A 220 19.11 7.52 19.36
CA ALA A 220 18.75 8.61 20.26
C ALA A 220 17.51 9.36 19.75
N ALA A 221 16.66 9.79 20.67
CA ALA A 221 15.46 10.58 20.38
C ALA A 221 15.76 11.80 19.48
N THR A 222 16.92 12.42 19.64
CA THR A 222 17.38 13.57 18.85
C THR A 222 17.69 13.22 17.39
N GLU A 223 18.18 12.00 17.11
CA GLU A 223 18.46 11.53 15.76
C GLU A 223 17.17 11.19 15.01
N CYS A 224 16.22 10.54 15.68
CA CYS A 224 14.89 10.34 15.08
C CYS A 224 14.21 11.69 14.83
N ALA A 225 14.27 12.61 15.79
CA ALA A 225 13.69 13.94 15.64
C ALA A 225 14.23 14.69 14.43
N ARG A 226 15.54 14.58 14.17
CA ARG A 226 16.17 15.12 12.96
C ARG A 226 15.63 14.42 11.71
N CYS A 227 15.60 13.09 11.70
CA CYS A 227 15.09 12.31 10.56
C CYS A 227 13.65 12.69 10.18
N LEU A 228 12.74 12.77 11.16
CA LEU A 228 11.34 13.13 10.92
C LEU A 228 11.19 14.56 10.40
N ARG A 229 11.99 15.50 10.93
CA ARG A 229 11.99 16.90 10.46
C ARG A 229 12.47 16.99 9.01
N ASP A 230 13.58 16.34 8.70
CA ASP A 230 14.17 16.35 7.36
C ASP A 230 13.24 15.66 6.35
N SER A 231 12.59 14.56 6.76
CA SER A 231 11.56 13.86 5.98
C SER A 231 10.35 14.75 5.69
N ALA A 232 9.87 15.51 6.67
CA ALA A 232 8.76 16.45 6.47
C ALA A 232 9.13 17.58 5.50
N LEU A 233 10.36 18.10 5.57
CA LEU A 233 10.85 19.12 4.64
C LEU A 233 11.04 18.56 3.21
N GLN A 234 11.53 17.32 3.09
CA GLN A 234 11.65 16.65 1.81
C GLN A 234 10.28 16.46 1.14
N MET A 235 9.27 16.06 1.93
CA MET A 235 7.89 15.98 1.48
C MET A 235 7.34 17.34 1.03
N ALA A 236 7.53 18.38 1.82
CA ALA A 236 7.12 19.74 1.45
C ALA A 236 7.71 20.20 0.11
N ARG A 237 9.00 19.93 -0.12
CA ARG A 237 9.66 20.24 -1.40
C ARG A 237 9.05 19.46 -2.56
N SER A 238 8.72 18.19 -2.37
CA SER A 238 8.12 17.37 -3.41
C SER A 238 6.73 17.86 -3.84
N TRP A 239 5.95 18.38 -2.89
CA TRP A 239 4.63 18.97 -3.16
C TRP A 239 4.72 20.40 -3.72
N GLY A 240 5.66 21.21 -3.22
CA GLY A 240 5.86 22.59 -3.71
C GLY A 240 6.45 22.66 -5.12
N ALA A 241 7.22 21.66 -5.55
CA ALA A 241 7.82 21.59 -6.88
C ALA A 241 6.83 21.17 -7.99
N ALA A 242 5.65 20.66 -7.65
CA ALA A 242 4.67 20.21 -8.63
C ALA A 242 3.87 21.39 -9.22
N ALA A 243 3.95 21.59 -10.54
CA ALA A 243 3.02 22.45 -11.26
C ALA A 243 1.71 21.66 -11.51
N GLY A 244 0.61 22.09 -10.89
CA GLY A 244 -0.68 21.39 -11.01
C GLY A 244 -0.90 20.29 -9.95
N ALA A 245 -1.63 19.24 -10.31
CA ALA A 245 -1.96 18.15 -9.38
C ALA A 245 -0.70 17.45 -8.85
N VAL A 246 -0.71 17.12 -7.57
CA VAL A 246 0.33 16.32 -6.94
C VAL A 246 0.02 14.85 -7.19
N GLN A 247 1.02 14.08 -7.61
CA GLN A 247 0.86 12.65 -7.79
C GLN A 247 0.81 11.94 -6.44
N GLY A 248 -0.28 11.21 -6.21
CA GLY A 248 -0.46 10.32 -5.07
C GLY A 248 -1.08 10.98 -3.84
N SER A 249 -2.24 10.49 -3.44
CA SER A 249 -2.91 10.80 -2.19
C SER A 249 -2.16 10.23 -0.98
N VAL A 250 -1.22 9.30 -1.19
CA VAL A 250 -0.37 8.74 -0.15
C VAL A 250 1.08 9.01 -0.49
N ALA A 251 1.80 9.62 0.45
CA ALA A 251 3.23 9.82 0.33
C ALA A 251 3.95 9.35 1.58
N ALA A 252 5.08 8.68 1.40
CA ALA A 252 5.89 8.16 2.49
C ALA A 252 7.38 8.41 2.28
N VAL A 253 8.05 8.74 3.37
CA VAL A 253 9.50 8.83 3.47
C VAL A 253 9.96 7.80 4.49
N LEU A 254 10.79 6.88 4.02
CA LEU A 254 11.56 5.98 4.86
C LEU A 254 12.98 6.52 4.94
N GLY A 255 13.38 6.96 6.12
CA GLY A 255 14.76 7.28 6.45
C GLY A 255 15.41 6.15 7.25
N SER A 256 16.71 6.26 7.50
CA SER A 256 17.47 5.31 8.33
C SER A 256 16.87 5.12 9.73
N ASN A 257 16.35 6.21 10.31
CA ASN A 257 15.95 6.28 11.72
C ASN A 257 14.46 6.58 11.91
N CYS A 258 13.68 6.71 10.84
CA CYS A 258 12.29 7.11 10.94
C CYS A 258 11.48 6.71 9.71
N TYR A 259 10.17 6.62 9.92
CA TYR A 259 9.18 6.53 8.87
C TYR A 259 8.17 7.65 9.04
N LEU A 260 7.87 8.35 7.95
CA LEU A 260 6.89 9.43 7.91
C LEU A 260 5.96 9.20 6.72
N ARG A 261 4.66 9.13 6.98
CA ARG A 261 3.62 8.90 5.96
C ARG A 261 2.54 9.96 6.06
N PHE A 262 2.11 10.44 4.91
CA PHE A 262 0.99 11.34 4.71
C PHE A 262 -0.07 10.63 3.87
N GLU A 263 -1.32 10.76 4.28
CA GLU A 263 -2.48 10.30 3.52
C GLU A 263 -3.49 11.42 3.43
N ILE A 264 -3.81 11.80 2.21
CA ILE A 264 -4.74 12.87 1.88
C ILE A 264 -6.05 12.21 1.48
N SER A 265 -7.13 12.58 2.15
CA SER A 265 -8.48 12.12 1.86
C SER A 265 -9.36 13.31 1.53
N ALA A 266 -10.01 13.26 0.38
CA ALA A 266 -10.98 14.28 -0.02
C ALA A 266 -12.14 14.33 0.98
N PRO A 267 -12.74 15.52 1.21
CA PRO A 267 -13.92 15.63 2.06
C PRO A 267 -15.05 14.76 1.49
N PRO A 268 -15.89 14.16 2.34
CA PRO A 268 -17.06 13.44 1.88
C PRO A 268 -17.95 14.38 1.07
N LEU A 269 -18.22 14.02 -0.18
CA LEU A 269 -19.15 14.77 -1.03
C LEU A 269 -20.51 14.92 -0.32
N PRO A 270 -21.24 16.03 -0.50
CA PRO A 270 -22.57 16.17 0.05
C PRO A 270 -23.48 15.03 -0.47
N LEU A 271 -24.36 14.52 0.41
CA LEU A 271 -25.16 13.31 0.19
C LEU A 271 -25.89 13.31 -1.18
N GLY A 272 -26.36 14.47 -1.64
CA GLY A 272 -27.02 14.62 -2.94
C GLY A 272 -26.10 14.41 -4.14
N GLU A 273 -24.85 14.87 -4.07
CA GLU A 273 -23.86 14.67 -5.14
C GLU A 273 -23.28 13.26 -5.11
N GLN A 274 -23.07 12.67 -3.93
CA GLN A 274 -22.75 11.26 -3.80
C GLN A 274 -23.81 10.39 -4.47
N THR A 275 -25.09 10.66 -4.18
CA THR A 275 -26.21 9.93 -4.76
C THR A 275 -26.25 10.10 -6.28
N ARG A 276 -26.07 11.32 -6.79
CA ARG A 276 -26.00 11.58 -8.24
C ARG A 276 -24.84 10.84 -8.91
N ARG A 277 -23.65 10.80 -8.28
CA ARG A 277 -22.48 10.12 -8.82
C ARG A 277 -22.68 8.61 -8.84
N MET A 278 -23.18 8.04 -7.74
CA MET A 278 -23.53 6.61 -7.67
C MET A 278 -24.60 6.25 -8.72
N ILE A 279 -25.64 7.09 -8.90
CA ILE A 279 -26.64 6.88 -9.95
C ILE A 279 -26.00 6.94 -11.33
N LYS A 280 -25.13 7.93 -11.60
CA LYS A 280 -24.48 8.08 -12.91
C LYS A 280 -23.60 6.86 -13.24
N GLU A 281 -22.82 6.37 -12.29
CA GLU A 281 -21.97 5.19 -12.47
C GLU A 281 -22.80 3.93 -12.67
N ASN A 282 -23.86 3.74 -11.89
CA ASN A 282 -24.79 2.62 -12.05
C ASN A 282 -25.53 2.66 -13.40
N VAL A 283 -25.96 3.85 -13.85
CA VAL A 283 -26.61 4.04 -15.15
C VAL A 283 -25.62 3.76 -16.28
N ALA A 284 -24.37 4.25 -16.18
CA ALA A 284 -23.33 3.99 -17.17
C ALA A 284 -23.03 2.49 -17.28
N LEU A 285 -22.89 1.80 -16.14
CA LEU A 285 -22.69 0.35 -16.11
C LEU A 285 -23.87 -0.40 -16.76
N THR A 286 -25.10 0.01 -16.43
CA THR A 286 -26.32 -0.59 -16.99
C THR A 286 -26.40 -0.43 -18.51
N VAL A 287 -26.08 0.77 -19.03
CA VAL A 287 -26.03 1.03 -20.47
C VAL A 287 -24.95 0.20 -21.15
N CYS A 288 -23.76 0.09 -20.56
CA CYS A 288 -22.69 -0.76 -21.08
C CYS A 288 -23.12 -2.24 -21.18
N ILE A 289 -23.77 -2.77 -20.15
CA ILE A 289 -24.28 -4.16 -20.15
C ILE A 289 -25.34 -4.34 -21.25
N ALA A 290 -26.26 -3.40 -21.43
CA ALA A 290 -27.28 -3.47 -22.46
C ALA A 290 -26.69 -3.47 -23.88
N ILE A 291 -25.67 -2.64 -24.14
CA ILE A 291 -24.97 -2.61 -25.43
C ILE A 291 -24.27 -3.94 -25.70
N ILE A 292 -23.55 -4.48 -24.71
CA ILE A 292 -22.89 -5.78 -24.83
C ILE A 292 -23.91 -6.87 -25.15
N PHE A 293 -25.07 -6.87 -24.48
CA PHE A 293 -26.14 -7.83 -24.73
C PHE A 293 -26.66 -7.77 -26.17
N VAL A 294 -26.95 -6.56 -26.68
CA VAL A 294 -27.41 -6.36 -28.07
C VAL A 294 -26.36 -6.84 -29.08
N LEU A 295 -25.07 -6.57 -28.83
CA LEU A 295 -23.98 -7.03 -29.69
C LEU A 295 -23.89 -8.56 -29.72
N VAL A 296 -23.99 -9.22 -28.56
CA VAL A 296 -23.98 -10.69 -28.48
C VAL A 296 -25.16 -11.28 -29.27
N VAL A 297 -26.35 -10.72 -29.13
CA VAL A 297 -27.54 -11.18 -29.88
C VAL A 297 -27.35 -11.00 -31.38
N ALA A 298 -26.81 -9.86 -31.81
CA ALA A 298 -26.54 -9.60 -33.23
C ALA A 298 -25.51 -10.59 -33.81
N VAL A 299 -24.43 -10.88 -33.08
CA VAL A 299 -23.42 -11.87 -33.48
C VAL A 299 -24.02 -13.26 -33.57
N MET A 300 -24.84 -13.67 -32.60
CA MET A 300 -25.52 -14.96 -32.61
C MET A 300 -26.49 -15.09 -33.80
N ALA A 301 -27.26 -14.03 -34.09
CA ALA A 301 -28.16 -14.01 -35.24
C ALA A 301 -27.38 -14.09 -36.56
N TRP A 302 -26.24 -13.40 -36.66
CA TRP A 302 -25.38 -13.45 -37.83
C TRP A 302 -24.76 -14.84 -38.06
N GLN A 303 -24.31 -15.52 -36.99
CA GLN A 303 -23.82 -16.90 -37.06
C GLN A 303 -24.90 -17.90 -37.47
N LEU A 304 -26.15 -17.71 -37.02
CA LEU A 304 -27.27 -18.54 -37.43
C LEU A 304 -27.65 -18.33 -38.91
N ALA A 305 -27.54 -17.09 -39.41
CA ALA A 305 -27.80 -16.78 -40.81
C ALA A 305 -26.71 -17.28 -41.76
N SER A 306 -25.44 -17.35 -41.32
CA SER A 306 -24.33 -17.86 -42.14
C SER A 306 -24.20 -19.38 -42.15
N SER A 307 -24.92 -20.08 -41.25
CA SER A 307 -24.95 -21.55 -41.17
C SER A 307 -26.20 -22.17 -41.82
N ALA A 308 -27.09 -21.34 -42.39
CA ALA A 308 -28.26 -21.74 -43.18
C ALA A 308 -27.99 -21.56 -44.68
#